data_AF-A0A919MEQ9-F1
#
_entry.id   AF-A0A919MEQ9-F1
#
_cell.length_a   1.000
_cell.length_b   1.000
_cell.length_c   1.000
_cell.angle_alpha   90.00
_cell.angle_beta   90.00
_cell.angle_gamma   90.00
#
_symmetry.space_group_name_H-M   'P 1'
#
loop_
_entity.id
_entity.type
_entity.pdbx_description
1 polymer ?
#
loop_
_entity_poly.entity_id
_entity_poly.type
_entity_poly.pdbx_seq_one_letter_code
_entity_poly.pdbx_strand_id
1 'polypeptide(L)'
;MSARRIPVSRRDRPAKPPLSREGVVATALQIMREEGLERVTMRRLATELDTGPASLYVYLRNTAELHGALLDELLADLPAPAEDRGAAWSEQLTELLIAYTTLLFGYPSLARSVLTLRPYGPRYLALIESILGLLAAGGVQTRQAAWGVDLLLQHATATAAEQGSRTEAGEAEHEQEELVAAISAAATEDYPHIVRARDELFSGTGLERMRWAFGQILKAIAD
;
A
#
# COMPACT_ATOMS: atom_id res chain seq x y z
N MET A 1 30.07 42.53 -3.79
CA MET A 1 29.34 43.03 -4.98
C MET A 1 28.42 41.91 -5.46
N SER A 2 27.11 42.05 -5.22
CA SER A 2 26.13 41.00 -5.54
C SER A 2 25.84 41.00 -7.04
N ALA A 3 26.05 39.85 -7.71
CA ALA A 3 25.80 39.70 -9.13
C ALA A 3 24.28 39.82 -9.40
N ARG A 4 23.89 40.84 -10.19
CA ARG A 4 22.52 40.99 -10.68
C ARG A 4 22.16 39.77 -11.54
N ARG A 5 21.24 38.92 -11.06
CA ARG A 5 20.57 37.93 -11.90
C ARG A 5 19.80 38.69 -12.98
N ILE A 6 20.23 38.54 -14.23
CA ILE A 6 19.55 39.11 -15.39
C ILE A 6 18.24 38.33 -15.58
N PRO A 7 17.07 38.99 -15.57
CA PRO A 7 15.80 38.31 -15.82
C PRO A 7 15.73 37.86 -17.27
N VAL A 8 15.68 36.54 -17.49
CA VAL A 8 15.49 35.93 -18.81
C VAL A 8 14.01 36.00 -19.20
N SER A 9 13.72 36.43 -20.42
CA SER A 9 12.37 36.47 -20.99
C SER A 9 11.73 35.09 -20.97
N ARG A 10 10.44 34.99 -20.61
CA ARG A 10 9.67 33.73 -20.70
C ARG A 10 9.63 33.15 -22.12
N ARG A 11 9.85 33.98 -23.15
CA ARG A 11 9.86 33.56 -24.57
C ARG A 11 11.17 32.89 -24.99
N ASP A 12 12.27 33.12 -24.27
CA ASP A 12 13.61 32.60 -24.60
C ASP A 12 13.93 31.30 -23.84
N ARG A 13 12.99 30.78 -23.04
CA ARG A 13 13.12 29.46 -22.43
C ARG A 13 12.81 28.37 -23.47
N PRO A 14 13.59 27.28 -23.51
CA PRO A 14 13.24 26.11 -24.29
C PRO A 14 11.80 25.68 -23.98
N ALA A 15 11.03 25.33 -25.01
CA ALA A 15 9.69 24.78 -24.82
C ALA A 15 9.80 23.53 -23.95
N LYS A 16 9.08 23.53 -22.82
CA LYS A 16 9.02 22.34 -21.98
C LYS A 16 8.28 21.23 -22.73
N PRO A 17 8.66 19.96 -22.50
CA PRO A 17 7.84 18.85 -22.95
C PRO A 17 6.41 19.03 -22.42
N PRO A 18 5.39 18.64 -23.23
CA PRO A 18 4.02 18.73 -22.80
C PRO A 18 3.82 17.91 -21.53
N LEU A 19 3.00 18.44 -20.62
CA LEU A 19 2.62 17.73 -19.42
C LEU A 19 1.85 16.46 -19.81
N SER A 20 2.18 15.34 -19.18
CA SER A 20 1.46 14.07 -19.36
C SER A 20 1.19 13.43 -18.00
N ARG A 21 0.24 12.49 -17.95
CA ARG A 21 -0.06 11.78 -16.70
C ARG A 21 1.17 11.02 -16.21
N GLU A 22 1.86 10.35 -17.13
CA GLU A 22 3.08 9.58 -16.86
C GLU A 22 4.19 10.49 -16.31
N GLY A 23 4.37 11.68 -16.90
CA GLY A 23 5.36 12.65 -16.42
C GLY A 23 5.04 13.17 -15.01
N VAL A 24 3.77 13.46 -14.74
CA VAL A 24 3.31 13.89 -13.40
C VAL A 24 3.57 12.81 -12.35
N VAL A 25 3.24 11.56 -12.65
CA VAL A 25 3.44 10.42 -11.73
C VAL A 25 4.93 10.13 -11.54
N ALA A 26 5.74 10.16 -12.60
CA ALA A 26 7.19 9.94 -12.52
C ALA A 26 7.89 11.01 -11.65
N THR A 27 7.52 12.28 -11.79
CA THR A 27 8.04 13.35 -10.93
C THR A 27 7.59 13.19 -9.48
N ALA A 28 6.35 12.79 -9.24
CA ALA A 28 5.87 12.51 -7.89
C ALA A 28 6.63 11.33 -7.24
N LEU A 29 6.92 10.28 -8.02
CA LEU A 29 7.70 9.13 -7.56
C LEU A 29 9.13 9.53 -7.18
N GLN A 30 9.74 10.44 -7.96
CA GLN A 30 11.05 11.00 -7.64
C GLN A 30 11.02 11.78 -6.32
N ILE A 31 10.05 12.69 -6.15
CA ILE A 31 9.88 13.46 -4.90
C ILE A 31 9.67 12.50 -3.72
N MET A 32 8.85 11.46 -3.88
CA MET A 32 8.61 10.47 -2.83
C MET A 32 9.89 9.76 -2.39
N ARG A 33 10.73 9.35 -3.36
CA ARG A 33 11.99 8.64 -3.09
C ARG A 33 13.06 9.52 -2.48
N GLU A 34 13.08 10.81 -2.83
CA GLU A 34 14.09 11.77 -2.36
C GLU A 34 13.71 12.46 -1.06
N GLU A 35 12.44 12.85 -0.90
CA GLU A 35 11.98 13.70 0.18
C GLU A 35 10.91 13.05 1.08
N GLY A 36 10.38 11.87 0.74
CA GLY A 36 9.29 11.23 1.48
C GLY A 36 7.89 11.50 0.90
N LEU A 37 6.93 10.64 1.25
CA LEU A 37 5.57 10.68 0.72
C LEU A 37 4.79 11.93 1.16
N GLU A 38 5.04 12.44 2.36
CA GLU A 38 4.43 13.66 2.91
C GLU A 38 4.75 14.93 2.10
N ARG A 39 5.83 14.88 1.30
CA ARG A 39 6.24 15.96 0.42
C ARG A 39 5.52 15.91 -0.92
N VAL A 40 4.89 14.79 -1.25
CA VAL A 40 4.14 14.59 -2.49
C VAL A 40 2.77 15.27 -2.40
N THR A 41 2.78 16.60 -2.60
CA THR A 41 1.57 17.42 -2.64
C THR A 41 1.38 18.01 -4.03
N MET A 42 0.12 18.27 -4.43
CA MET A 42 -0.18 18.93 -5.71
C MET A 42 0.57 20.25 -5.88
N ARG A 43 0.80 20.99 -4.79
CA ARG A 43 1.58 22.23 -4.81
C ARG A 43 3.07 21.98 -5.03
N ARG A 44 3.69 21.06 -4.28
CA ARG A 44 5.12 20.70 -4.46
C ARG A 44 5.38 20.19 -5.88
N LEU A 45 4.47 19.37 -6.40
CA LEU A 45 4.53 18.80 -7.75
C LEU A 45 4.39 19.88 -8.82
N ALA A 46 3.46 20.84 -8.64
CA ALA A 46 3.29 21.95 -9.56
C ALA A 46 4.55 22.84 -9.62
N THR A 47 5.20 23.07 -8.46
CA THR A 47 6.48 23.78 -8.39
C THR A 47 7.58 23.03 -9.13
N GLU A 48 7.72 21.71 -8.93
CA GLU A 48 8.73 20.89 -9.59
C GLU A 48 8.58 20.92 -11.12
N LEU A 49 7.33 20.82 -11.58
CA LEU A 49 7.00 20.86 -13.00
C LEU A 49 6.99 22.29 -13.58
N ASP A 50 7.19 23.31 -12.74
CA ASP A 50 7.04 24.75 -13.01
C ASP A 50 5.78 25.02 -13.85
N THR A 51 4.64 24.63 -13.26
CA THR A 51 3.25 24.80 -13.72
C THR A 51 2.35 25.25 -12.55
N GLY A 52 1.06 25.48 -12.81
CA GLY A 52 0.07 25.74 -11.76
C GLY A 52 -0.61 24.45 -11.28
N PRO A 53 -1.04 24.35 -10.00
CA PRO A 53 -1.78 23.19 -9.49
C PRO A 53 -3.03 22.85 -10.30
N ALA A 54 -3.73 23.87 -10.83
CA ALA A 54 -4.89 23.70 -11.70
C ALA A 54 -4.59 22.81 -12.94
N SER A 55 -3.39 22.92 -13.50
CA SER A 55 -2.96 22.13 -14.66
C SER A 55 -2.79 20.64 -14.32
N LEU A 56 -2.46 20.31 -13.07
CA LEU A 56 -2.27 18.92 -12.63
C LEU A 56 -3.61 18.18 -12.48
N TYR A 57 -4.68 18.90 -12.11
CA TYR A 57 -6.00 18.31 -11.91
C TYR A 57 -6.64 17.73 -13.18
N VAL A 58 -6.11 18.09 -14.36
CA VAL A 58 -6.48 17.46 -15.64
C VAL A 58 -6.01 16.00 -15.72
N TYR A 59 -4.90 15.67 -15.04
CA TYR A 59 -4.29 14.34 -15.07
C TYR A 59 -4.65 13.50 -13.84
N LEU A 60 -4.79 14.15 -12.68
CA LEU A 60 -5.06 13.52 -11.38
C LEU A 60 -6.01 14.41 -10.58
N ARG A 61 -7.23 13.93 -10.36
CA ARG A 61 -8.35 14.70 -9.80
C ARG A 61 -8.14 15.11 -8.35
N ASN A 62 -7.32 14.38 -7.60
CA ASN A 62 -7.02 14.64 -6.20
C ASN A 62 -5.75 13.90 -5.76
N THR A 63 -5.32 14.15 -4.52
CA THR A 63 -4.17 13.47 -3.91
C THR A 63 -4.35 11.95 -3.82
N ALA A 64 -5.57 11.45 -3.61
CA ALA A 64 -5.82 10.02 -3.55
C ALA A 64 -5.56 9.34 -4.92
N GLU A 65 -5.91 9.97 -6.04
CA GLU A 65 -5.56 9.46 -7.37
C GLU A 65 -4.05 9.48 -7.62
N LEU A 66 -3.36 10.53 -7.15
CA LEU A 66 -1.91 10.59 -7.21
C LEU A 66 -1.27 9.44 -6.43
N HIS A 67 -1.75 9.18 -5.21
CA HIS A 67 -1.33 8.07 -4.37
C HIS A 67 -1.63 6.72 -5.03
N GLY A 68 -2.82 6.54 -5.61
CA GLY A 68 -3.16 5.32 -6.35
C GLY A 68 -2.22 5.08 -7.55
N ALA A 69 -1.85 6.14 -8.26
CA ALA A 69 -0.89 6.05 -9.37
C ALA A 69 0.54 5.74 -8.91
N LEU A 70 0.98 6.30 -7.77
CA LEU A 70 2.26 5.97 -7.17
C LEU A 70 2.33 4.51 -6.72
N LEU A 71 1.27 4.02 -6.07
CA LEU A 71 1.21 2.61 -5.71
C LEU A 71 1.31 1.75 -6.96
N ASP A 72 0.57 2.07 -8.02
CA ASP A 72 0.64 1.30 -9.27
C ASP A 72 2.09 1.16 -9.76
N GLU A 73 2.86 2.25 -9.81
CA GLU A 73 4.28 2.20 -10.19
C GLU A 73 5.13 1.33 -9.25
N LEU A 74 4.90 1.40 -7.93
CA LEU A 74 5.62 0.58 -6.96
C LEU A 74 5.33 -0.93 -7.13
N LEU A 75 4.14 -1.30 -7.61
CA LEU A 75 3.80 -2.72 -7.85
C LEU A 75 4.70 -3.39 -8.90
N ALA A 76 5.49 -2.62 -9.66
CA ALA A 76 6.52 -3.16 -10.54
C ALA A 76 7.58 -3.98 -9.79
N ASP A 77 7.77 -3.72 -8.49
CA ASP A 77 8.77 -4.38 -7.65
C ASP A 77 8.25 -5.71 -7.05
N LEU A 78 6.97 -6.05 -7.27
CA LEU A 78 6.43 -7.33 -6.82
C LEU A 78 7.01 -8.50 -7.62
N PRO A 79 7.28 -9.65 -6.97
CA PRO A 79 7.69 -10.84 -7.68
C PRO A 79 6.56 -11.33 -8.59
N ALA A 80 6.90 -11.73 -9.80
CA ALA A 80 5.99 -12.48 -10.63
C ALA A 80 5.71 -13.85 -9.99
N PRO A 81 4.47 -14.39 -10.07
CA PRO A 81 4.20 -15.76 -9.68
C PRO A 81 5.16 -16.72 -10.40
N ALA A 82 5.69 -17.70 -9.68
CA ALA A 82 6.60 -18.66 -10.26
C ALA A 82 5.88 -19.50 -11.33
N GLU A 83 6.51 -19.68 -12.49
CA GLU A 83 6.00 -20.63 -13.51
C GLU A 83 6.12 -22.09 -13.06
N ASP A 84 6.86 -22.34 -11.99
CA ASP A 84 7.11 -23.67 -11.45
C ASP A 84 5.83 -24.30 -10.89
N ARG A 85 5.46 -25.44 -11.48
CA ARG A 85 4.31 -26.27 -11.08
C ARG A 85 4.56 -27.03 -9.77
N GLY A 86 5.75 -26.94 -9.17
CA GLY A 86 6.13 -27.64 -7.95
C GLY A 86 5.54 -27.06 -6.66
N ALA A 87 5.28 -25.75 -6.59
CA ALA A 87 4.68 -25.11 -5.43
C ALA A 87 3.15 -25.09 -5.52
N ALA A 88 2.45 -25.46 -4.44
CA ALA A 88 0.99 -25.37 -4.38
C ALA A 88 0.54 -23.92 -4.63
N TRP A 89 -0.51 -23.73 -5.44
CA TRP A 89 -1.08 -22.42 -5.80
C TRP A 89 -1.32 -21.52 -4.57
N SER A 90 -1.71 -22.13 -3.44
CA SER A 90 -1.99 -21.43 -2.18
C SER A 90 -0.72 -20.84 -1.54
N GLU A 91 0.42 -21.53 -1.67
CA GLU A 91 1.70 -21.03 -1.18
C GLU A 91 2.16 -19.85 -2.03
N GLN A 92 2.09 -19.99 -3.37
CA GLN A 92 2.45 -18.90 -4.28
C GLN A 92 1.60 -17.65 -4.05
N LEU A 93 0.30 -17.83 -3.82
CA LEU A 93 -0.62 -16.73 -3.51
C LEU A 93 -0.30 -16.11 -2.15
N THR A 94 0.03 -16.92 -1.14
CA THR A 94 0.45 -16.42 0.18
C THR A 94 1.72 -15.58 0.06
N GLU A 95 2.74 -16.04 -0.67
CA GLU A 95 3.97 -15.28 -0.88
C GLU A 95 3.73 -13.96 -1.64
N LEU A 96 2.89 -13.98 -2.67
CA LEU A 96 2.51 -12.77 -3.40
C LEU A 96 1.83 -11.74 -2.49
N LEU A 97 0.91 -12.17 -1.62
CA LEU A 97 0.20 -11.30 -0.70
C LEU A 97 1.10 -10.78 0.43
N ILE A 98 2.06 -11.58 0.90
CA ILE A 98 3.09 -11.13 1.85
C ILE A 98 4.00 -10.11 1.19
N ALA A 99 4.42 -10.31 -0.06
CA ALA A 99 5.23 -9.34 -0.80
C ALA A 99 4.48 -8.02 -1.00
N TYR A 100 3.20 -8.08 -1.39
CA TYR A 100 2.34 -6.91 -1.48
C TYR A 100 2.18 -6.16 -0.15
N THR A 101 1.93 -6.90 0.95
CA THR A 101 1.82 -6.30 2.29
C THR A 101 3.13 -5.67 2.74
N THR A 102 4.26 -6.34 2.48
CA THR A 102 5.61 -5.88 2.83
C THR A 102 5.98 -4.61 2.06
N LEU A 103 5.64 -4.53 0.78
CA LEU A 103 5.80 -3.32 -0.02
C LEU A 103 5.04 -2.15 0.62
N LEU A 104 3.80 -2.38 1.05
CA LEU A 104 2.98 -1.35 1.70
C LEU A 104 3.49 -0.96 3.09
N PHE A 105 4.18 -1.84 3.83
CA PHE A 105 4.86 -1.46 5.08
C PHE A 105 5.93 -0.38 4.85
N GLY A 106 6.56 -0.33 3.68
CA GLY A 106 7.47 0.76 3.32
C GLY A 106 6.79 2.11 3.11
N TYR A 107 5.46 2.12 2.89
CA TYR A 107 4.69 3.32 2.55
C TYR A 107 3.32 3.37 3.26
N PRO A 108 3.26 3.47 4.59
CA PRO A 108 1.99 3.24 5.27
C PRO A 108 0.92 4.31 5.05
N SER A 109 1.31 5.57 4.86
CA SER A 109 0.37 6.63 4.45
C SER A 109 -0.21 6.39 3.04
N LEU A 110 0.53 5.68 2.18
CA LEU A 110 0.04 5.20 0.89
C LEU A 110 -1.01 4.10 1.10
N ALA A 111 -0.72 3.13 1.98
CA ALA A 111 -1.67 2.08 2.34
C ALA A 111 -3.00 2.64 2.87
N ARG A 112 -2.95 3.63 3.79
CA ARG A 112 -4.14 4.34 4.29
C ARG A 112 -4.93 5.01 3.16
N SER A 113 -4.24 5.64 2.21
CA SER A 113 -4.89 6.29 1.07
C SER A 113 -5.60 5.27 0.18
N VAL A 114 -4.99 4.10 -0.04
CA VAL A 114 -5.51 3.03 -0.89
C VAL A 114 -6.75 2.34 -0.31
N LEU A 115 -6.93 2.35 1.02
CA LEU A 115 -8.19 1.95 1.64
C LEU A 115 -9.38 2.81 1.21
N THR A 116 -9.15 4.09 0.89
CA THR A 116 -10.20 5.02 0.45
C THR A 116 -10.39 5.05 -1.06
N LEU A 117 -9.33 4.80 -1.83
CA LEU A 117 -9.36 4.78 -3.28
C LEU A 117 -8.41 3.72 -3.84
N ARG A 118 -9.00 2.65 -4.40
CA ARG A 118 -8.21 1.60 -5.04
C ARG A 118 -7.52 2.11 -6.32
N PRO A 119 -6.25 1.71 -6.55
CA PRO A 119 -5.61 1.88 -7.84
C PRO A 119 -6.38 1.17 -8.95
N TYR A 120 -6.19 1.64 -10.17
CA TYR A 120 -6.78 1.06 -11.39
C TYR A 120 -5.78 1.08 -12.56
N GLY A 121 -4.49 1.21 -12.26
CA GLY A 121 -3.44 1.19 -13.27
C GLY A 121 -3.10 -0.24 -13.73
N PRO A 122 -2.32 -0.36 -14.82
CA PRO A 122 -2.03 -1.64 -15.46
C PRO A 122 -1.34 -2.64 -14.52
N ARG A 123 -0.53 -2.18 -13.55
CA ARG A 123 0.21 -3.07 -12.65
C ARG A 123 -0.69 -3.63 -11.56
N TYR A 124 -1.62 -2.82 -11.07
CA TYR A 124 -2.67 -3.28 -10.16
C TYR A 124 -3.62 -4.27 -10.83
N LEU A 125 -3.98 -4.04 -12.10
CA LEU A 125 -4.76 -5.00 -12.88
C LEU A 125 -4.00 -6.33 -13.08
N ALA A 126 -2.68 -6.28 -13.33
CA ALA A 126 -1.85 -7.48 -13.42
C ALA A 126 -1.74 -8.24 -12.08
N LEU A 127 -1.71 -7.53 -10.96
CA LEU A 127 -1.79 -8.13 -9.63
C LEU A 127 -3.12 -8.88 -9.44
N ILE A 128 -4.24 -8.25 -9.78
CA ILE A 128 -5.57 -8.89 -9.72
C ILE A 128 -5.61 -10.14 -10.61
N GLU A 129 -5.12 -10.04 -11.85
CA GLU A 129 -5.06 -11.16 -12.80
C GLU A 129 -4.24 -12.32 -12.24
N SER A 130 -3.09 -12.02 -11.62
CA SER A 130 -2.21 -13.02 -11.01
C SER A 130 -2.91 -13.76 -9.85
N ILE A 131 -3.62 -13.03 -8.98
CA ILE A 131 -4.39 -13.61 -7.87
C ILE A 131 -5.51 -14.51 -8.40
N LEU A 132 -6.28 -14.02 -9.39
CA LEU A 132 -7.35 -14.81 -10.02
C LEU A 132 -6.81 -16.06 -10.69
N GLY A 133 -5.68 -15.97 -11.38
CA GLY A 133 -5.00 -17.10 -12.01
C GLY A 133 -4.58 -18.17 -11.00
N LEU A 134 -4.02 -17.77 -9.86
CA LEU A 134 -3.63 -18.68 -8.78
C LEU A 134 -4.84 -19.35 -8.12
N LEU A 135 -5.91 -18.59 -7.85
CA LEU A 135 -7.16 -19.15 -7.32
C LEU A 135 -7.81 -20.14 -8.30
N ALA A 136 -7.81 -19.82 -9.60
CA ALA A 136 -8.32 -20.70 -10.64
C ALA A 136 -7.48 -21.99 -10.77
N ALA A 137 -6.15 -21.90 -10.65
CA ALA A 137 -5.27 -23.08 -10.61
C ALA A 137 -5.56 -24.00 -9.41
N GLY A 138 -6.07 -23.43 -8.31
CA GLY A 138 -6.56 -24.16 -7.15
C GLY A 138 -7.97 -24.75 -7.27
N GLY A 139 -8.67 -24.51 -8.38
CA GLY A 139 -10.05 -24.97 -8.59
C GLY A 139 -11.11 -24.12 -7.88
N VAL A 140 -10.76 -22.94 -7.38
CA VAL A 140 -11.70 -22.02 -6.73
C VAL A 140 -12.74 -21.54 -7.73
N GLN A 141 -14.02 -21.54 -7.34
CA GLN A 141 -15.10 -21.09 -8.22
C GLN A 141 -14.98 -19.59 -8.52
N THR A 142 -15.30 -19.18 -9.74
CA THR A 142 -15.13 -17.80 -10.22
C THR A 142 -15.72 -16.74 -9.30
N ARG A 143 -16.90 -16.99 -8.71
CA ARG A 143 -17.53 -16.04 -7.77
C ARG A 143 -16.71 -15.90 -6.48
N GLN A 144 -16.29 -17.02 -5.90
CA GLN A 144 -15.45 -17.04 -4.69
C GLN A 144 -14.10 -16.40 -4.97
N ALA A 145 -13.50 -16.67 -6.13
CA ALA A 145 -12.25 -16.05 -6.54
C ALA A 145 -12.39 -14.52 -6.66
N ALA A 146 -13.45 -14.03 -7.30
CA ALA A 146 -13.70 -12.59 -7.47
C ALA A 146 -13.88 -11.86 -6.13
N TRP A 147 -14.64 -12.43 -5.19
CA TRP A 147 -14.80 -11.86 -3.85
C TRP A 147 -13.55 -12.04 -2.99
N GLY A 148 -12.82 -13.14 -3.22
CA GLY A 148 -11.56 -13.45 -2.57
C GLY A 148 -10.49 -12.41 -2.85
N VAL A 149 -10.37 -11.94 -4.10
CA VAL A 149 -9.45 -10.85 -4.46
C VAL A 149 -9.68 -9.61 -3.58
N ASP A 150 -10.94 -9.21 -3.45
CA ASP A 150 -11.35 -8.05 -2.65
C ASP A 150 -10.92 -8.21 -1.19
N LEU A 151 -11.24 -9.37 -0.59
CA LEU A 151 -10.93 -9.70 0.80
C LEU A 151 -9.42 -9.78 1.06
N LEU A 152 -8.68 -10.46 0.18
CA LEU A 152 -7.22 -10.67 0.31
C LEU A 152 -6.47 -9.35 0.22
N LEU A 153 -6.79 -8.52 -0.79
CA LEU A 153 -6.14 -7.22 -0.97
C LEU A 153 -6.54 -6.24 0.13
N GLN A 154 -7.80 -6.23 0.56
CA GLN A 154 -8.25 -5.40 1.68
C GLN A 154 -7.54 -5.78 2.98
N HIS A 155 -7.40 -7.08 3.28
CA HIS A 155 -6.68 -7.54 4.47
C HIS A 155 -5.22 -7.07 4.45
N ALA A 156 -4.51 -7.32 3.35
CA ALA A 156 -3.14 -6.88 3.16
C ALA A 156 -2.98 -5.36 3.32
N THR A 157 -3.84 -4.56 2.68
CA THR A 157 -3.80 -3.10 2.78
C THR A 157 -4.12 -2.62 4.19
N ALA A 158 -5.11 -3.19 4.86
CA ALA A 158 -5.48 -2.81 6.22
C ALA A 158 -4.34 -3.11 7.22
N THR A 159 -3.75 -4.31 7.13
CA THR A 159 -2.59 -4.67 7.96
C THR A 159 -1.43 -3.69 7.77
N ALA A 160 -1.15 -3.26 6.54
CA ALA A 160 -0.12 -2.26 6.27
C ALA A 160 -0.47 -0.85 6.73
N ALA A 161 -1.74 -0.45 6.61
CA ALA A 161 -2.20 0.84 7.08
C ALA A 161 -2.11 0.97 8.62
N GLU A 162 -2.36 -0.12 9.36
CA GLU A 162 -2.21 -0.20 10.81
C GLU A 162 -0.74 -0.11 11.26
N GLN A 163 0.20 -0.74 10.52
CA GLN A 163 1.64 -0.58 10.78
C GLN A 163 2.11 0.86 10.59
N GLY A 164 1.43 1.64 9.75
CA GLY A 164 1.71 3.06 9.58
C GLY A 164 1.51 3.91 10.79
N SER A 165 0.50 3.58 11.58
CA SER A 165 0.32 4.19 12.90
C SER A 165 1.55 3.92 13.75
N ARG A 166 2.10 2.70 13.66
CA ARG A 166 3.32 2.24 14.37
C ARG A 166 4.62 2.89 13.90
N THR A 167 4.67 3.52 12.73
CA THR A 167 5.89 4.18 12.22
C THR A 167 5.98 5.65 12.65
N GLU A 168 4.87 6.24 13.12
CA GLU A 168 4.90 7.39 14.05
C GLU A 168 5.34 6.86 15.43
N ALA A 169 6.57 6.32 15.47
CA ALA A 169 7.02 5.26 16.37
C ALA A 169 6.74 5.53 17.86
N GLY A 170 6.80 6.79 18.29
CA GLY A 170 6.55 7.15 19.69
C GLY A 170 5.08 7.02 20.12
N GLU A 171 4.11 7.36 19.26
CA GLU A 171 2.69 7.38 19.67
C GLU A 171 2.09 5.98 19.64
N ALA A 172 2.41 5.19 18.62
CA ALA A 172 1.80 3.87 18.47
C ALA A 172 2.53 2.74 19.21
N GLU A 173 3.82 2.87 19.52
CA GLU A 173 4.43 2.00 20.54
C GLU A 173 3.74 2.25 21.90
N HIS A 174 3.45 3.51 22.23
CA HIS A 174 2.74 3.88 23.46
C HIS A 174 1.30 3.35 23.48
N GLU A 175 0.53 3.52 22.41
CA GLU A 175 -0.83 2.96 22.30
C GLU A 175 -0.83 1.42 22.43
N GLN A 176 0.16 0.75 21.83
CA GLN A 176 0.30 -0.70 21.95
C GLN A 176 0.65 -1.11 23.38
N GLU A 177 1.58 -0.41 24.04
CA GLU A 177 1.92 -0.64 25.45
C GLU A 177 0.71 -0.41 26.38
N GLU A 178 -0.06 0.66 26.16
CA GLU A 178 -1.29 0.95 26.90
C GLU A 178 -2.34 -0.16 26.71
N LEU A 179 -2.52 -0.64 25.48
CA LEU A 179 -3.43 -1.75 25.19
C LEU A 179 -2.97 -3.06 25.86
N VAL A 180 -1.67 -3.37 25.80
CA VAL A 180 -1.08 -4.53 26.48
C VAL A 180 -1.28 -4.43 27.99
N ALA A 181 -1.04 -3.26 28.58
CA ALA A 181 -1.24 -3.00 30.00
C ALA A 181 -2.73 -3.14 30.38
N ALA A 182 -3.65 -2.58 29.59
CA ALA A 182 -5.08 -2.68 29.84
C ALA A 182 -5.59 -4.13 29.79
N ILE A 183 -5.19 -4.90 28.77
CA ILE A 183 -5.55 -6.31 28.62
C ILE A 183 -4.94 -7.17 29.74
N SER A 184 -3.70 -6.86 30.15
CA SER A 184 -3.05 -7.55 31.26
C SER A 184 -3.69 -7.24 32.62
N ALA A 185 -4.12 -5.99 32.81
CA ALA A 185 -4.78 -5.51 34.02
C ALA A 185 -6.24 -5.93 34.13
N ALA A 186 -6.90 -6.33 33.03
CA ALA A 186 -8.27 -6.85 32.99
C ALA A 186 -8.45 -8.22 33.69
N ALA A 187 -7.61 -8.54 34.69
CA ALA A 187 -7.59 -9.75 35.48
C ALA A 187 -8.72 -9.82 36.54
N THR A 188 -9.95 -9.48 36.14
CA THR A 188 -11.17 -9.64 36.96
C THR A 188 -12.10 -10.69 36.35
N GLU A 189 -13.07 -11.15 37.16
CA GLU A 189 -14.12 -12.11 36.74
C GLU A 189 -14.98 -11.59 35.57
N ASP A 190 -14.90 -10.29 35.24
CA ASP A 190 -15.68 -9.65 34.18
C ASP A 190 -15.17 -9.98 32.77
N TYR A 191 -13.92 -10.42 32.61
CA TYR A 191 -13.30 -10.68 31.29
C TYR A 191 -12.67 -12.09 31.16
N PRO A 192 -13.44 -13.17 31.37
CA PRO A 192 -12.89 -14.54 31.43
C PRO A 192 -12.20 -14.98 30.14
N HIS A 193 -12.63 -14.48 28.97
CA HIS A 193 -11.98 -14.80 27.69
C HIS A 193 -10.63 -14.10 27.51
N ILE A 194 -10.50 -12.86 27.98
CA ILE A 194 -9.23 -12.11 27.94
C ILE A 194 -8.22 -12.82 28.84
N VAL A 195 -8.61 -13.14 30.08
CA VAL A 195 -7.74 -13.86 31.03
C VAL A 195 -7.19 -15.15 30.41
N ARG A 196 -8.02 -15.89 29.66
CA ARG A 196 -7.65 -17.17 29.05
C ARG A 196 -6.76 -17.04 27.81
N ALA A 197 -6.75 -15.88 27.14
CA ALA A 197 -6.08 -15.68 25.87
C ALA A 197 -5.01 -14.59 25.88
N ARG A 198 -4.83 -13.84 26.98
CA ARG A 198 -3.98 -12.63 27.04
C ARG A 198 -2.56 -12.83 26.54
N ASP A 199 -1.94 -13.98 26.83
CA ASP A 199 -0.57 -14.26 26.40
C ASP A 199 -0.53 -14.49 24.87
N GLU A 200 -1.58 -15.08 24.31
CA GLU A 200 -1.71 -15.35 22.87
C GLU A 200 -2.20 -14.14 22.06
N LEU A 201 -2.92 -13.19 22.67
CA LEU A 201 -3.38 -11.97 21.97
C LEU A 201 -2.22 -11.16 21.39
N PHE A 202 -1.08 -11.19 22.07
CA PHE A 202 0.14 -10.48 21.70
C PHE A 202 1.26 -11.40 21.20
N SER A 203 1.00 -12.70 21.09
CA SER A 203 1.99 -13.66 20.58
C SER A 203 2.11 -13.58 19.05
N GLY A 204 3.17 -14.21 18.55
CA GLY A 204 3.47 -14.33 17.12
C GLY A 204 4.14 -13.09 16.52
N THR A 205 5.10 -13.34 15.64
CA THR A 205 5.70 -12.31 14.81
C THR A 205 4.71 -11.82 13.74
N GLY A 206 4.95 -10.63 13.17
CA GLY A 206 4.12 -10.09 12.09
C GLY A 206 4.02 -11.05 10.89
N LEU A 207 5.12 -11.71 10.53
CA LEU A 207 5.14 -12.68 9.43
C LEU A 207 4.34 -13.95 9.73
N GLU A 208 4.46 -14.49 10.94
CA GLU A 208 3.68 -15.66 11.37
C GLU A 208 2.18 -15.36 11.35
N ARG A 209 1.78 -14.20 11.88
CA ARG A 209 0.37 -13.78 11.89
C ARG A 209 -0.16 -13.52 10.48
N MET A 210 0.63 -12.92 9.59
CA MET A 210 0.25 -12.74 8.18
C MET A 210 0.07 -14.07 7.46
N ARG A 211 1.02 -15.01 7.58
CA ARG A 211 0.90 -16.35 6.98
C ARG A 211 -0.34 -17.08 7.49
N TRP A 212 -0.56 -17.04 8.81
CA TRP A 212 -1.75 -17.65 9.41
C TRP A 212 -3.04 -17.02 8.85
N ALA A 213 -3.12 -15.69 8.79
CA ALA A 213 -4.31 -14.98 8.32
C ALA A 213 -4.63 -15.28 6.85
N PHE A 214 -3.64 -15.18 5.95
CA PHE A 214 -3.84 -15.55 4.54
C PHE A 214 -4.21 -17.02 4.39
N GLY A 215 -3.59 -17.93 5.16
CA GLY A 215 -3.98 -19.34 5.18
C GLY A 215 -5.45 -19.57 5.57
N GLN A 216 -5.95 -18.86 6.59
CA GLN A 216 -7.37 -18.94 6.99
C GLN A 216 -8.31 -18.39 5.92
N ILE A 217 -7.96 -17.24 5.32
CA ILE A 217 -8.78 -16.62 4.26
C ILE A 217 -8.83 -17.54 3.03
N LEU A 218 -7.69 -18.08 2.59
CA LEU A 218 -7.62 -18.98 1.42
C LEU A 218 -8.41 -20.27 1.64
N LYS A 219 -8.36 -20.85 2.84
CA LYS A 219 -9.19 -22.00 3.19
C LYS A 219 -10.67 -21.67 3.03
N ALA A 220 -11.12 -20.55 3.57
CA ALA A 220 -12.52 -20.14 3.50
C ALA A 220 -13.00 -19.79 2.07
N ILE A 221 -12.09 -19.34 1.19
CA ILE A 221 -12.39 -19.07 -0.22
C ILE A 221 -12.48 -20.36 -1.03
N ALA A 222 -11.68 -21.38 -0.68
CA ALA A 222 -11.60 -22.65 -1.40
C ALA A 222 -12.64 -23.69 -0.99
N ASP A 223 -13.19 -23.59 0.22
CA ASP A 223 -14.32 -24.41 0.73
C ASP A 223 -15.65 -24.05 0.04
#